data_AF-A0A6M0BW78-F1
#
_entry.id   AF-A0A6M0BW78-F1
#
_cell.length_a   1.000
_cell.length_b   1.000
_cell.length_c   1.000
_cell.angle_alpha   90.00
_cell.angle_beta   90.00
_cell.angle_gamma   90.00
#
_symmetry.space_group_name_H-M   'P 1'
#
loop_
_entity.id
_entity.type
_entity.pdbx_description
1 polymer ?
#
loop_
_entity_poly.entity_id
_entity_poly.type
_entity_poly.pdbx_seq_one_letter_code
_entity_poly.pdbx_strand_id
1 'polypeptide(L)' 'MKTPKKQPKNQELSSQEKFQKKELASEIIFVENVIRLLKIFRVAQERFRLNSEKYTQIIMTICGLVRLRIGRLIL' A
#
# COMPACT_ATOMS: atom_id res chain seq x y z
N MET A 1 -3.18 -18.49 -5.73
CA MET A 1 -3.40 -17.29 -4.90
C MET A 1 -4.29 -17.68 -3.72
N LYS A 2 -3.87 -17.48 -2.47
CA LYS A 2 -4.68 -17.82 -1.28
C LYS A 2 -5.55 -16.63 -0.93
N THR A 3 -6.86 -16.74 -1.16
CA THR A 3 -7.82 -15.70 -0.80
C THR A 3 -8.30 -15.91 0.64
N PRO A 4 -8.45 -14.85 1.47
CA PRO A 4 -8.98 -14.99 2.82
C PRO A 4 -10.36 -15.65 2.78
N LYS A 5 -10.53 -16.74 3.54
CA LYS A 5 -11.81 -17.46 3.61
C LYS A 5 -12.83 -16.59 4.37
N LYS A 6 -13.93 -16.19 3.72
CA LYS A 6 -14.99 -15.42 4.37
C LYS A 6 -15.57 -16.19 5.56
N GLN A 7 -15.84 -15.51 6.67
CA GLN A 7 -16.48 -16.15 7.81
C GLN A 7 -17.94 -16.51 7.46
N PRO A 8 -18.39 -17.74 7.74
CA PRO A 8 -19.79 -18.11 7.58
C PRO A 8 -20.67 -17.32 8.56
N LYS A 9 -21.92 -17.05 8.15
CA LYS A 9 -22.88 -16.27 8.94
C LYS A 9 -23.31 -17.09 10.17
N ASN A 10 -23.33 -16.49 11.35
CA ASN A 10 -23.72 -17.10 12.64
C ASN A 10 -22.83 -18.26 13.14
N GLN A 11 -21.54 -18.33 12.75
CA GLN A 11 -20.60 -19.30 13.28
C GLN A 11 -19.33 -18.64 13.81
N GLU A 12 -18.90 -19.06 15.00
CA GLU A 12 -17.61 -18.65 15.56
C GLU A 12 -16.47 -19.42 14.90
N LEU A 13 -15.41 -18.70 14.51
CA LEU A 13 -14.19 -19.31 13.98
C LEU A 13 -13.39 -19.96 15.11
N SER A 14 -12.80 -21.12 14.82
CA SER A 14 -11.82 -21.74 15.68
C SER A 14 -10.62 -20.82 15.91
N SER A 15 -9.97 -20.91 17.06
CA SER A 15 -8.77 -20.16 17.41
C SER A 15 -7.66 -20.31 16.35
N GLN A 16 -7.53 -21.49 15.75
CA GLN A 16 -6.56 -21.76 14.69
C GLN A 16 -6.92 -21.03 13.38
N GLU A 17 -8.21 -20.99 13.03
CA GLU A 17 -8.67 -20.28 11.83
C GLU A 17 -8.53 -18.76 11.96
N LYS A 18 -8.75 -18.22 13.17
CA LYS A 18 -8.52 -16.80 13.50
C LYS A 18 -7.05 -16.44 13.34
N PHE A 19 -6.14 -17.29 13.82
CA PHE A 19 -4.70 -17.08 13.71
C PHE A 19 -4.25 -17.04 12.24
N GLN A 20 -4.62 -18.05 11.45
CA GLN A 20 -4.27 -18.12 10.02
C GLN A 20 -4.83 -16.94 9.23
N LYS A 21 -6.05 -16.47 9.54
CA LYS A 21 -6.61 -15.27 8.92
C LYS A 21 -5.82 -14.01 9.25
N LYS A 22 -5.34 -13.89 10.50
CA LYS A 22 -4.55 -12.74 10.95
C LYS A 22 -3.21 -12.68 10.21
N GLU A 23 -2.52 -13.81 10.07
CA GLU A 23 -1.27 -13.89 9.29
C GLU A 23 -1.49 -13.50 7.83
N LEU A 24 -2.50 -14.10 7.18
CA LEU A 24 -2.82 -13.81 5.77
C LEU A 24 -3.23 -12.35 5.58
N ALA A 25 -4.00 -11.77 6.51
CA ALA A 25 -4.37 -10.37 6.48
C ALA A 25 -3.15 -9.45 6.63
N SER A 26 -2.21 -9.78 7.52
CA SER A 26 -0.97 -9.04 7.71
C SER A 26 -0.14 -8.99 6.42
N GLU A 27 -0.02 -10.12 5.73
CA GLU A 27 0.70 -10.22 4.46
C GLU A 27 0.04 -9.37 3.36
N ILE A 28 -1.29 -9.44 3.23
CA ILE A 28 -2.05 -8.64 2.26
C ILE A 28 -1.91 -7.14 2.55
N ILE A 29 -2.00 -6.72 3.82
CA ILE A 29 -1.83 -5.32 4.23
C ILE A 29 -0.43 -4.83 3.86
N PHE A 30 0.60 -5.63 4.10
CA PHE A 30 1.96 -5.30 3.72
C PHE A 30 2.10 -5.10 2.20
N VAL A 31 1.61 -6.05 1.40
CA VAL A 31 1.64 -5.96 -0.06
C VAL A 31 0.86 -4.75 -0.58
N GLU A 32 -0.34 -4.48 -0.03
CA GLU A 32 -1.13 -3.31 -0.40
C GLU A 32 -0.37 -2.00 -0.10
N ASN A 33 0.30 -1.93 1.05
CA ASN A 33 1.11 -0.78 1.42
C ASN A 33 2.27 -0.55 0.43
N VAL A 34 2.95 -1.62 0.01
CA VAL A 34 4.00 -1.55 -1.01
C VAL A 34 3.44 -1.10 -2.36
N ILE A 35 2.31 -1.68 -2.81
CA ILE A 35 1.65 -1.27 -4.06
C ILE A 35 1.24 0.20 -4.00
N ARG A 36 0.72 0.67 -2.86
CA ARG A 36 0.34 2.07 -2.65
C ARG A 36 1.55 3.00 -2.72
N LEU A 37 2.73 2.57 -2.25
CA LEU A 37 3.99 3.29 -2.42
C LEU A 37 4.36 3.42 -3.90
N LEU A 38 4.34 2.30 -4.64
CA LEU A 38 4.66 2.27 -6.07
C LEU A 38 3.72 3.16 -6.89
N LYS A 39 2.43 3.21 -6.54
CA LYS A 39 1.45 4.08 -7.21
C LYS A 39 1.74 5.57 -7.07
N ILE A 40 2.45 6.02 -6.02
CA ILE A 40 2.85 7.43 -5.86
C ILE A 40 3.81 7.85 -6.98
N PHE A 41 4.70 6.95 -7.39
CA PHE A 41 5.65 7.21 -8.47
C PHE A 41 5.01 7.20 -9.86
N ARG A 42 3.76 6.74 -10.00
CA ARG A 42 3.06 6.72 -11.29
C ARG A 42 2.89 8.10 -11.89
N VAL A 43 2.71 9.13 -11.05
CA VAL A 43 2.73 10.53 -11.48
C VAL A 43 4.05 10.88 -12.17
N ALA A 44 5.19 10.37 -11.70
CA ALA A 44 6.48 10.66 -12.34
C ALA A 44 6.63 10.01 -13.73
N GLN A 45 5.79 9.02 -14.08
CA GLN A 45 5.76 8.40 -15.40
C GLN A 45 4.82 9.12 -16.38
N GLU A 46 3.91 9.97 -15.91
CA GLU A 46 2.97 10.68 -16.76
C GLU A 46 3.66 11.84 -17.49
N ARG A 47 3.43 11.95 -18.80
CA ARG A 47 3.90 13.08 -19.59
C ARG A 47 2.93 14.24 -19.42
N PHE A 48 3.28 15.17 -18.54
CA PHE A 48 2.51 16.40 -18.39
C PHE A 48 3.07 17.51 -19.28
N ARG A 49 2.18 18.31 -19.89
CA ARG A 49 2.56 19.60 -20.48
C ARG A 49 2.76 20.61 -19.36
N LEU A 50 3.90 20.52 -18.68
CA LEU A 50 4.32 21.44 -17.64
C LEU A 50 5.59 22.16 -18.08
N ASN A 51 5.73 23.42 -17.64
CA ASN A 51 7.02 24.13 -17.74
C ASN A 51 8.09 23.29 -17.04
N SER A 52 9.28 23.16 -17.64
CA SER A 52 10.41 22.41 -17.10
C SER A 52 10.74 22.77 -15.65
N GLU A 53 10.54 24.02 -15.23
CA GLU A 53 10.76 24.46 -13.85
C GLU A 53 9.81 23.80 -12.83
N LYS A 54 8.59 23.45 -13.27
CA LYS A 54 7.59 22.79 -12.41
C LYS A 54 7.89 21.30 -12.22
N TYR A 55 8.61 20.66 -13.14
CA TYR A 55 8.98 19.26 -13.00
C TYR A 55 9.80 19.01 -11.74
N THR A 56 10.79 19.86 -11.45
CA THR A 56 11.62 19.75 -10.23
C THR A 56 10.77 19.83 -8.96
N GLN A 57 9.84 20.79 -8.89
CA GLN A 57 8.95 20.95 -7.73
C GLN A 57 8.03 19.74 -7.53
N ILE A 58 7.51 19.19 -8.62
CA ILE A 58 6.64 18.00 -8.59
C ILE A 58 7.43 16.77 -8.12
N ILE A 59 8.61 16.53 -8.68
CA ILE A 59 9.47 15.41 -8.28
C ILE A 59 9.86 15.53 -6.79
N MET A 60 10.24 16.72 -6.32
CA MET A 60 10.54 16.97 -4.91
C MET A 60 9.33 16.70 -4.00
N THR A 61 8.13 17.10 -4.43
CA THR A 61 6.87 16.84 -3.70
C THR A 61 6.60 15.33 -3.60
N ILE A 62 6.76 14.60 -4.71
CA ILE A 62 6.62 13.13 -4.75
C ILE A 62 7.63 12.47 -3.81
N CYS A 63 8.90 12.87 -3.85
CA CYS A 63 9.93 12.37 -2.94
C CYS A 63 9.59 12.62 -1.47
N GLY A 64 9.06 13.81 -1.14
CA GLY A 64 8.57 14.14 0.19
C GLY A 64 7.41 13.23 0.64
N LEU A 65 6.41 13.02 -0.23
CA LEU A 65 5.28 12.12 0.03
C LEU A 65 5.72 10.66 0.26
N VAL A 66 6.68 10.18 -0.54
CA VAL A 66 7.27 8.85 -0.39
C VAL A 66 8.00 8.74 0.95
N ARG A 67 8.86 9.71 1.29
CA ARG A 67 9.63 9.72 2.55
C ARG A 67 8.70 9.74 3.77
N LEU A 68 7.67 10.59 3.75
CA LEU A 68 6.66 10.65 4.81
C LEU A 68 5.95 9.31 4.99
N ARG A 69 5.63 8.63 3.88
CA ARG A 69 4.91 7.34 3.93
C ARG A 69 5.80 6.19 4.37
N ILE A 70 7.07 6.16 3.96
CA ILE A 70 8.06 5.16 4.42
C ILE A 70 8.28 5.29 5.93
N GLY A 71 8.39 6.51 6.45
CA GLY A 71 8.48 6.74 7.89
C GLY A 71 7.31 6.15 8.69
N ARG A 72 6.10 6.14 8.12
CA ARG A 72 4.90 5.50 8.71
C ARG A 72 4.86 3.97 8.54
N LEU A 73 5.60 3.42 7.60
CA LEU A 73 5.62 1.98 7.29
C LEU A 73 6.68 1.23 8.09
N ILE A 74 7.76 1.92 8.48
CA ILE A 74 8.91 1.37 9.20
C ILE A 74 8.82 1.63 10.72
N LEU A 75 8.16 2.72 11.14
CA LEU A 75 7.90 3.07 12.54
C LEU A 75 6.49 2.63 12.95
#